data_AF-A0A521WA92-F1
#
_entry.id   AF-A0A521WA92-F1
#
_cell.length_a   1.000
_cell.length_b   1.000
_cell.length_c   1.000
_cell.angle_alpha   90.00
_cell.angle_beta   90.00
_cell.angle_gamma   90.00
#
_symmetry.space_group_name_H-M   'P 1'
#
loop_
_entity.id
_entity.type
_entity.pdbx_description
1 polymer ?
#
loop_
_entity_poly.entity_id
_entity_poly.type
_entity_poly.pdbx_seq_one_letter_code
_entity_poly.pdbx_strand_id
1 'polypeptide(L)'
;MSQPLCNTCGTQLDEADNFCRQCGVAQSQVPTIRRAAVPAVWQPQVSPVVKGAAVMAAGTIGQFVFRRMVSGLLGRGQKNSRAIKIRRPKGDVDHAVVALRA
;
A
#
# COMPACT_ATOMS: atom_id res chain seq x y z
N MET A 1 13.20 -12.95 54.02
CA MET A 1 13.39 -12.96 52.56
C MET A 1 14.49 -13.97 52.28
N SER A 2 14.17 -15.06 51.57
CA SER A 2 15.13 -16.12 51.22
C SER A 2 15.90 -15.71 49.97
N GLN A 3 17.18 -15.40 50.09
CA GLN A 3 18.03 -15.07 48.95
C GLN A 3 18.36 -16.32 48.12
N PRO A 4 18.28 -16.26 46.78
CA PRO A 4 18.63 -17.38 45.91
C PRO A 4 20.13 -17.71 45.98
N LEU A 5 20.47 -19.00 45.84
CA LEU A 5 21.85 -19.49 45.78
C LEU A 5 22.16 -20.04 44.40
N CYS A 6 23.43 -19.93 44.01
CA CYS A 6 23.91 -20.40 42.71
C CYS A 6 23.90 -21.92 42.66
N ASN A 7 23.17 -22.49 41.69
CA ASN A 7 23.10 -23.93 41.50
C ASN A 7 24.44 -24.59 41.13
N THR A 8 25.45 -23.80 40.71
CA THR A 8 26.76 -24.32 40.29
C THR A 8 27.85 -24.12 41.35
N CYS A 9 27.91 -22.96 42.00
CA CYS A 9 29.00 -22.63 42.93
C CYS A 9 28.53 -22.26 44.34
N GLY A 10 27.22 -22.26 44.62
CA GLY A 10 26.65 -22.00 45.95
C GLY A 10 26.72 -20.54 46.41
N THR A 11 27.28 -19.64 45.61
CA THR A 11 27.34 -18.20 45.93
C THR A 11 25.93 -17.59 45.99
N GLN A 12 25.75 -16.62 46.88
CA GLN A 12 24.54 -15.83 46.99
C GLN A 12 24.29 -15.04 45.69
N LEU A 13 23.07 -15.13 45.16
CA LEU A 13 22.62 -14.35 44.01
C LEU A 13 21.78 -13.17 44.47
N ASP A 14 21.96 -12.07 43.76
CA ASP A 14 21.00 -10.97 43.79
C ASP A 14 19.74 -11.40 43.02
N GLU A 15 18.55 -11.03 43.51
CA GLU A 15 17.27 -11.38 42.86
C GLU A 15 17.15 -10.76 41.46
N ALA A 16 17.90 -9.68 41.18
CA ALA A 16 17.95 -9.04 39.87
C ALA A 16 18.98 -9.64 38.90
N ASP A 17 19.88 -10.52 39.38
CA ASP A 17 20.95 -11.07 38.55
C ASP A 17 20.49 -12.31 37.77
N ASN A 18 20.67 -12.27 36.46
CA ASN A 18 20.33 -13.40 35.57
C ASN A 18 21.48 -14.40 35.40
N PHE A 19 22.63 -14.11 35.99
CA PHE A 19 23.85 -14.92 35.95
C PHE A 19 24.62 -14.78 37.26
N CYS A 20 25.43 -15.77 37.60
CA CYS A 20 26.28 -15.71 38.78
C CYS A 20 27.52 -14.85 38.51
N ARG A 21 27.76 -13.81 39.31
CA ARG A 21 28.95 -12.95 39.19
C ARG A 21 30.27 -13.63 39.54
N GLN A 22 30.22 -14.77 40.24
CA GLN A 22 31.42 -15.49 40.68
C GLN A 22 31.87 -16.58 39.70
N CYS A 23 30.93 -17.38 39.17
CA CYS A 23 31.26 -18.46 38.23
C CYS A 23 30.80 -18.21 36.78
N GLY A 24 30.04 -17.14 36.53
CA GLY A 24 29.58 -16.74 35.19
C GLY A 24 28.41 -17.56 34.63
N VAL A 25 27.90 -18.56 35.36
CA VAL A 25 26.80 -19.40 34.87
C VAL A 25 25.48 -18.62 34.84
N ALA A 26 24.69 -18.79 33.79
CA ALA A 26 23.34 -18.22 33.72
C ALA A 26 22.41 -18.93 34.72
N GLN A 27 21.59 -18.16 35.44
CA GLN A 27 20.69 -18.67 36.50
C GLN A 27 19.20 -18.51 36.16
N SER A 28 18.85 -17.54 35.33
CA SER A 28 17.47 -17.32 34.91
C SER A 28 17.35 -17.13 33.40
N GLN A 29 16.32 -17.73 32.81
CA GLN A 29 15.82 -17.40 31.48
C GLN A 29 14.97 -16.13 31.58
N VAL A 30 15.56 -14.99 31.93
CA VAL A 30 14.88 -13.73 31.64
C VAL A 30 14.97 -13.53 30.14
N PRO A 31 13.85 -13.27 29.43
CA PRO A 31 13.87 -13.03 28.00
C PRO A 31 14.64 -11.72 27.74
N THR A 32 15.95 -11.83 27.51
CA THR A 32 16.87 -10.72 27.21
C THR A 32 16.60 -10.06 25.86
N ILE A 33 15.65 -10.60 25.09
CA ILE A 33 15.20 -10.04 23.82
C ILE A 33 13.71 -9.75 23.99
N ARG A 34 13.37 -8.47 24.21
CA ARG A 34 12.05 -7.99 23.78
C ARG A 34 12.00 -8.26 22.29
N ARG A 35 11.25 -9.27 21.86
CA ARG A 35 10.92 -9.41 20.43
C ARG A 35 10.39 -8.06 20.01
N ALA A 36 11.11 -7.36 19.12
CA ALA A 36 10.63 -6.11 18.57
C ALA A 36 9.24 -6.41 18.04
N ALA A 37 8.22 -5.80 18.65
CA ALA A 37 6.88 -5.86 18.11
C ALA A 37 7.01 -5.23 16.73
N VAL A 38 6.93 -6.06 15.69
CA VAL A 38 6.95 -5.59 14.31
C VAL A 38 5.92 -4.47 14.22
N PRO A 39 6.28 -3.30 13.66
CA PRO A 39 5.35 -2.20 13.57
C PRO A 39 4.11 -2.70 12.84
N ALA A 40 2.93 -2.33 13.33
CA ALA A 40 1.68 -2.73 12.72
C ALA A 40 1.73 -2.37 11.22
N VAL A 41 1.71 -3.39 10.36
CA VAL A 41 1.73 -3.21 8.91
C VAL A 41 0.43 -2.51 8.53
N TRP A 42 0.53 -1.26 8.10
CA TRP A 42 -0.63 -0.51 7.65
C TRP A 42 -1.20 -1.16 6.39
N GLN A 43 -2.45 -1.61 6.46
CA GLN A 43 -3.14 -2.21 5.32
C GLN A 43 -4.08 -1.19 4.65
N PRO A 44 -3.82 -0.78 3.40
CA PRO A 44 -4.72 0.10 2.66
C PRO A 44 -6.07 -0.59 2.44
N GLN A 45 -7.14 0.07 2.87
CA GLN A 45 -8.53 -0.40 2.66
C GLN A 45 -8.99 -0.28 1.19
N VAL A 46 -8.23 0.43 0.35
CA VAL A 46 -8.57 0.72 -1.05
C VAL A 46 -7.31 0.71 -1.90
N SER A 47 -7.41 0.17 -3.12
CA SER A 47 -6.27 0.08 -4.03
C SER A 47 -5.80 1.47 -4.48
N PRO A 48 -4.48 1.67 -4.69
CA PRO A 48 -3.93 2.95 -5.17
C PRO A 48 -4.55 3.41 -6.50
N VAL A 49 -4.91 2.46 -7.37
CA VAL A 49 -5.53 2.72 -8.67
C VAL A 49 -6.92 3.34 -8.52
N VAL A 50 -7.74 2.85 -7.57
CA VAL A 50 -9.08 3.40 -7.31
C VAL A 50 -9.00 4.84 -6.81
N LYS A 51 -8.05 5.14 -5.90
CA LYS A 51 -7.82 6.51 -5.43
C LYS A 51 -7.40 7.43 -6.59
N GLY A 52 -6.48 6.97 -7.44
CA GLY A 52 -6.00 7.74 -8.59
C GLY A 52 -7.14 8.08 -9.57
N ALA A 53 -7.98 7.10 -9.89
CA ALA A 53 -9.12 7.29 -10.78
C ALA A 53 -10.14 8.32 -10.25
N ALA A 54 -10.44 8.27 -8.94
CA ALA A 54 -11.36 9.20 -8.31
C ALA A 54 -10.87 10.65 -8.38
N VAL A 55 -9.57 10.89 -8.15
CA VAL A 55 -8.96 12.24 -8.25
C VAL A 55 -9.06 12.77 -9.68
N MET A 56 -8.74 11.95 -10.67
CA MET A 56 -8.82 12.33 -12.08
C MET A 56 -10.26 12.64 -12.53
N ALA A 57 -11.24 11.83 -12.12
CA ALA A 57 -12.65 12.07 -12.41
C ALA A 57 -13.15 13.37 -11.77
N ALA A 58 -12.81 13.63 -10.51
CA ALA A 58 -13.18 14.86 -9.83
C ALA A 58 -12.57 16.10 -10.52
N GLY A 59 -11.29 16.04 -10.92
CA GLY A 59 -10.61 17.14 -11.61
C GLY A 59 -11.23 17.46 -12.97
N THR A 60 -11.56 16.45 -13.76
CA THR A 60 -12.17 16.65 -15.10
C THR A 60 -13.58 17.22 -15.00
N ILE A 61 -14.40 16.79 -14.03
CA ILE A 61 -15.72 17.35 -13.77
C ILE A 61 -15.60 18.83 -13.35
N GLY A 62 -14.69 19.15 -12.42
CA GLY A 62 -14.43 20.52 -12.00
C GLY A 62 -13.99 21.43 -13.14
N GLN A 63 -13.07 20.96 -13.99
CA GLN A 63 -12.60 21.71 -15.16
C GLN A 63 -13.71 21.94 -16.18
N PHE A 64 -14.62 20.97 -16.37
CA PHE A 64 -15.76 21.10 -17.27
C PHE A 64 -16.76 22.15 -16.77
N VAL A 65 -17.10 22.13 -15.48
CA VAL A 65 -18.00 23.12 -14.85
C VAL A 65 -17.38 24.52 -14.91
N PHE A 66 -16.08 24.65 -14.57
CA PHE A 66 -15.37 25.92 -14.65
C PHE A 66 -15.36 26.48 -16.08
N ARG A 67 -15.04 25.66 -17.08
CA ARG A 67 -15.10 26.06 -18.48
C ARG A 67 -16.50 26.49 -18.89
N ARG A 68 -17.55 25.81 -18.43
CA ARG A 68 -18.94 26.17 -18.73
C ARG A 68 -19.34 27.50 -18.12
N MET A 69 -18.89 27.81 -16.90
CA MET A 69 -19.11 29.12 -16.26
C MET A 69 -18.36 30.24 -16.98
N VAL A 70 -17.07 30.04 -17.28
CA VAL A 70 -16.24 31.05 -17.94
C VAL A 70 -16.70 31.30 -19.39
N SER A 71 -17.07 30.26 -20.15
CA SER A 71 -17.62 30.42 -21.51
C SER A 71 -19.00 31.08 -21.53
N GLY A 72 -19.82 30.87 -20.49
CA GLY A 72 -21.11 31.56 -20.33
C GLY A 72 -20.96 33.06 -20.06
N LEU A 73 -19.87 33.46 -19.39
CA LEU A 73 -19.54 34.86 -19.10
C LEU A 73 -18.75 35.57 -20.21
N LEU A 74 -17.90 34.85 -20.97
CA LEU A 74 -16.98 35.46 -21.94
C LEU A 74 -17.26 35.21 -23.43
N GLY A 75 -18.21 34.36 -23.84
CA GLY A 75 -18.32 34.11 -25.29
C GLY A 75 -19.52 33.31 -25.80
N ARG A 76 -20.58 34.00 -26.20
CA ARG A 76 -21.34 33.65 -27.40
C ARG A 76 -20.42 33.85 -28.62
N GLY A 77 -19.60 32.87 -28.98
CA GLY A 77 -18.78 33.04 -30.19
C GLY A 77 -17.66 32.04 -30.41
N GLN A 78 -17.93 30.74 -30.49
CA GLN A 78 -17.03 29.86 -31.24
C GLN A 78 -17.79 28.70 -31.89
N LYS A 79 -18.47 29.03 -33.00
CA LYS A 79 -18.74 28.05 -34.05
C LYS A 79 -17.39 27.57 -34.57
N ASN A 80 -16.96 26.37 -34.20
CA ASN A 80 -16.07 25.62 -35.07
C ASN A 80 -16.31 24.13 -34.88
N SER A 81 -17.29 23.63 -35.64
CA SER A 81 -17.45 22.22 -35.93
C SER A 81 -16.18 21.72 -36.58
N ARG A 82 -15.22 21.23 -35.79
CA ARG A 82 -14.17 20.36 -36.31
C ARG A 82 -14.88 19.09 -36.75
N ALA A 83 -15.20 19.03 -38.03
CA ALA A 83 -15.62 17.81 -38.70
C ALA A 83 -14.58 16.73 -38.40
N ILE A 84 -14.93 15.81 -37.51
CA ILE A 84 -14.14 14.61 -37.27
C ILE A 84 -14.26 13.79 -38.56
N LYS A 85 -13.27 13.93 -39.47
CA LYS A 85 -13.10 12.99 -40.58
C LYS A 85 -12.66 11.66 -39.97
N ILE A 86 -13.65 10.82 -39.66
CA ILE A 86 -13.42 9.40 -39.39
C ILE A 86 -12.83 8.81 -40.69
N ARG A 87 -11.52 8.52 -40.69
CA ARG A 87 -10.94 7.71 -41.77
C ARG A 87 -11.49 6.30 -41.60
N ARG A 88 -12.35 5.87 -42.53
CA ARG A 88 -12.71 4.45 -42.67
C ARG A 88 -11.45 3.67 -43.07
N PRO A 89 -11.08 2.58 -42.37
CA PRO A 89 -10.12 1.64 -42.92
C PRO A 89 -10.74 0.99 -44.17
N LYS A 90 -9.99 0.99 -45.28
CA LYS A 90 -10.36 0.31 -46.53
C LYS A 90 -9.48 -0.94 -46.64
N GLY A 91 -10.13 -2.09 -46.82
CA GLY A 91 -9.55 -3.44 -46.78
C GLY A 91 -10.37 -4.21 -45.73
N ASP A 92 -11.41 -4.97 -46.06
CA ASP A 92 -11.55 -5.94 -47.15
C ASP A 92 -10.35 -6.87 -47.26
N VAL A 93 -10.32 -7.86 -46.38
CA VAL A 93 -9.76 -9.18 -46.68
C VAL A 93 -10.69 -10.20 -46.05
N ASP A 94 -11.49 -10.85 -46.89
CA ASP A 94 -12.23 -12.06 -46.57
C ASP A 94 -11.28 -13.14 -46.05
N HIS A 95 -11.47 -13.57 -44.80
CA HIS A 95 -11.08 -14.90 -44.37
C HIS A 95 -12.18 -15.51 -43.51
N ALA A 96 -13.15 -16.08 -44.20
CA ALA A 96 -13.84 -17.27 -43.71
C ALA A 96 -12.82 -18.41 -43.63
N VAL A 97 -12.63 -19.00 -42.46
CA VAL A 97 -12.85 -20.44 -42.20
C VAL A 97 -13.07 -20.60 -40.69
N VAL A 98 -14.35 -20.71 -40.33
CA VAL A 98 -14.77 -21.47 -39.16
C VAL A 98 -14.69 -22.95 -39.55
N ALA A 99 -13.87 -23.72 -38.83
CA ALA A 99 -14.11 -25.15 -38.65
C ALA A 99 -13.38 -25.60 -37.38
N LEU A 100 -14.04 -25.39 -36.22
CA LEU A 100 -13.93 -26.34 -35.12
C LEU A 100 -14.42 -27.70 -35.64
N ARG A 101 -13.57 -28.73 -35.58
CA ARG A 101 -14.03 -30.10 -35.39
C ARG A 101 -13.10 -30.80 -34.39
N ALA A 102 -13.76 -31.36 -33.39
CA ALA A 102 -13.29 -32.43 -32.52
C ALA A 102 -13.08 -33.71 -33.34
#